data_AF-A0A8S1CGQ5-F1
#
_entry.id   AF-A0A8S1CGQ5-F1
#
_cell.length_a   1.000
_cell.length_b   1.000
_cell.length_c   1.000
_cell.angle_alpha   90.00
_cell.angle_beta   90.00
_cell.angle_gamma   90.00
#
_symmetry.space_group_name_H-M   'P 1'
#
loop_
_entity.id
_entity.type
_entity.pdbx_description
1 polymer ?
#
loop_
_entity_poly.entity_id
_entity_poly.type
_entity_poly.pdbx_seq_one_letter_code
_entity_poly.pdbx_strand_id
1 'polypeptide(L)'
;MRAVVWTDALQTVVMVSAMIFVMVLGAAKLGGWGQVWEINEAGGRLQFFNMDPDPFQRQTFWTALIGIYFMFLADCAIGQSFVQRYLSVPDQTTAIKTVWIFAIGLSVTLLLSVANGLLLYASYAGCDPVLAKRASKPDQLLPLFVMDVAGHIPGFVGLFVAGVFSAALSSMSTGLNSLSGVLVSDLLSNVLSKKISTGYWLRIVTAVVGFVCVALVYVVENMGVILQGMHSLNGITSGTMLGLFLLGIFCPKANSKGALVGSAVSLCSLGFIVFGAQYSRNTGSLVDNVLPVSVDNCTFTTNFTLSQSDGFVLF
;
A
#
# COMPACT_ATOMS: atom_id res chain seq x y z
N MET A 1 -10.18 19.95 8.22
CA MET A 1 -8.74 19.59 8.24
C MET A 1 -8.19 19.48 9.66
N ARG A 2 -8.23 20.51 10.53
CA ARG A 2 -7.63 20.42 11.88
C ARG A 2 -8.09 19.23 12.73
N ALA A 3 -9.39 18.95 12.81
CA ALA A 3 -9.90 17.80 13.57
C ALA A 3 -9.40 16.45 13.01
N VAL A 4 -9.38 16.31 11.68
CA VAL A 4 -8.90 15.11 10.98
C VAL A 4 -7.42 14.85 11.27
N VAL A 5 -6.59 15.90 11.26
CA VAL A 5 -5.15 15.76 11.56
C VAL A 5 -4.92 15.25 12.99
N TRP A 6 -5.70 15.72 13.96
CA TRP A 6 -5.60 15.24 15.34
C TRP A 6 -6.04 13.79 15.49
N THR A 7 -7.13 13.39 14.83
CA THR A 7 -7.58 11.99 14.85
C THR A 7 -6.56 11.07 14.19
N ASP A 8 -5.96 11.49 13.06
CA ASP A 8 -4.93 10.72 12.36
C ASP A 8 -3.68 10.54 13.22
N ALA A 9 -3.24 11.60 13.91
CA ALA A 9 -2.09 11.56 14.80
C ALA A 9 -2.32 10.60 15.98
N LEU A 10 -3.46 10.71 16.67
CA LEU A 10 -3.81 9.81 17.77
C LEU A 10 -3.86 8.36 17.31
N GLN A 11 -4.51 8.12 16.17
CA GLN A 11 -4.65 6.78 15.60
C GLN A 11 -3.31 6.17 15.19
N THR A 12 -2.37 6.97 14.66
CA THR A 12 -1.01 6.50 14.33
C THR A 12 -0.29 5.99 15.58
N VAL A 13 -0.39 6.73 16.71
CA VAL A 13 0.20 6.32 17.98
C VAL A 13 -0.40 5.00 18.47
N VAL A 14 -1.74 4.89 18.44
CA VAL A 14 -2.43 3.66 18.85
C VAL A 14 -2.01 2.47 17.98
N MET A 15 -1.97 2.64 16.66
CA MET A 15 -1.59 1.57 15.74
C MET A 15 -0.15 1.10 15.90
N VAL A 16 0.81 2.03 16.00
CA VAL A 16 2.21 1.69 16.23
C VAL A 16 2.38 0.98 17.56
N SER A 17 1.71 1.44 18.62
CA SER A 17 1.77 0.79 19.94
C SER A 17 1.20 -0.63 19.91
N ALA A 18 0.08 -0.84 19.20
CA ALA A 18 -0.54 -2.16 19.08
C ALA A 18 0.33 -3.13 18.25
N MET A 19 0.97 -2.64 17.18
CA MET A 19 1.92 -3.43 16.39
C MET A 19 3.14 -3.85 17.20
N ILE A 20 3.71 -2.95 18.02
CA ILE A 20 4.83 -3.28 18.91
C ILE A 20 4.39 -4.32 19.96
N PHE A 21 3.19 -4.15 20.53
CA PHE A 21 2.67 -5.05 21.54
C PHE A 21 2.47 -6.48 21.00
N VAL A 22 1.81 -6.62 19.84
CA VAL A 22 1.62 -7.92 19.16
C VAL A 22 2.97 -8.55 18.83
N MET A 23 3.91 -7.75 18.34
CA MET A 23 5.24 -8.19 18.01
C MET A 23 5.98 -8.78 19.22
N VAL A 24 5.93 -8.11 20.38
CA VAL A 24 6.56 -8.60 21.61
C VAL A 24 5.91 -9.89 22.10
N LEU A 25 4.58 -9.96 22.13
CA LEU A 25 3.86 -11.16 22.58
C LEU A 25 4.08 -12.36 21.65
N GLY A 26 4.03 -12.14 20.34
CA GLY A 26 4.24 -13.20 19.35
C GLY A 26 5.67 -13.72 19.39
N ALA A 27 6.67 -12.84 19.50
CA ALA A 27 8.06 -13.24 19.65
C ALA A 27 8.26 -14.04 20.95
N ALA A 28 7.67 -13.63 22.07
CA ALA A 28 7.74 -14.35 23.33
C ALA A 28 7.13 -15.77 23.23
N LYS A 29 6.01 -15.93 22.51
CA LYS A 29 5.35 -17.23 22.30
C LYS A 29 6.21 -18.21 21.50
N LEU A 30 7.05 -17.70 20.60
CA LEU A 30 7.99 -18.49 19.79
C LEU A 30 9.34 -18.77 20.47
N GLY A 31 9.54 -18.33 21.72
CA GLY A 31 10.83 -18.48 22.42
C GLY A 31 11.82 -17.35 22.16
N GLY A 32 11.39 -16.26 21.53
CA GLY A 32 12.16 -15.04 21.31
C GLY A 32 12.54 -14.79 19.85
N TRP A 33 13.16 -13.64 19.61
CA TRP A 33 13.55 -13.20 18.25
C TRP A 33 14.61 -14.08 17.58
N GLY A 34 15.44 -14.78 18.36
CA GLY A 34 16.41 -15.73 17.82
C GLY A 34 15.72 -16.85 17.03
N GLN A 35 14.69 -17.46 17.63
CA GLN A 35 13.90 -18.50 16.96
C GLN A 35 13.16 -17.98 15.72
N VAL A 36 12.62 -16.75 15.81
CA VAL A 36 11.97 -16.11 14.66
C VAL A 36 12.95 -15.96 13.51
N TRP A 37 14.18 -15.52 13.78
CA TRP A 37 15.22 -15.38 12.77
C TRP A 37 15.58 -16.72 12.13
N GLU A 38 15.87 -17.73 12.94
CA GLU A 38 16.24 -19.08 12.47
C GLU A 38 15.17 -19.71 11.57
N ILE A 39 13.89 -19.59 11.94
CA ILE A 39 12.78 -20.11 11.13
C ILE A 39 12.70 -19.38 9.78
N ASN A 40 12.86 -18.06 9.77
CA ASN A 40 12.82 -17.27 8.53
C ASN A 40 14.04 -17.54 7.64
N GLU A 41 15.21 -17.79 8.23
CA GLU A 41 16.42 -18.18 7.50
C GLU A 41 16.26 -19.56 6.86
N ALA A 42 15.78 -20.55 7.63
CA ALA A 42 15.49 -21.89 7.13
C ALA A 42 14.41 -21.89 6.04
N GLY A 43 13.43 -20.99 6.15
CA GLY A 43 12.39 -20.76 5.14
C GLY A 43 12.83 -19.95 3.92
N GLY A 44 14.09 -19.51 3.86
CA GLY A 44 14.64 -18.71 2.76
C GLY A 44 14.02 -17.32 2.61
N ARG A 45 13.41 -16.77 3.68
CA ARG A 45 12.69 -15.49 3.67
C ARG A 45 13.62 -14.28 3.86
N LEU A 46 14.81 -14.49 4.41
CA LEU A 46 15.79 -13.42 4.70
C LEU A 46 16.66 -13.10 3.47
N GLN A 47 16.04 -12.64 2.38
CA GLN A 47 16.74 -12.25 1.15
C GLN A 47 16.89 -10.72 1.05
N PHE A 48 17.87 -10.17 1.75
CA PHE A 48 18.04 -8.71 1.83
C PHE A 48 18.51 -8.06 0.51
N PHE A 49 19.37 -8.75 -0.25
CA PHE A 49 20.04 -8.16 -1.41
C PHE A 49 20.06 -9.12 -2.60
N ASN A 50 18.93 -9.25 -3.30
CA ASN A 50 18.94 -9.85 -4.63
C ASN A 50 19.47 -8.80 -5.64
N MET A 51 20.77 -8.86 -5.94
CA MET A 51 21.48 -7.91 -6.82
C MET A 51 21.33 -8.22 -8.31
N ASP A 52 20.45 -9.14 -8.69
CA ASP A 52 20.17 -9.45 -10.09
C ASP A 52 19.65 -8.21 -10.84
N PRO A 53 20.32 -7.78 -11.93
CA PRO A 53 19.90 -6.63 -12.73
C PRO A 53 18.71 -6.93 -13.66
N ASP A 54 18.20 -8.16 -13.70
CA ASP A 54 17.06 -8.54 -14.54
C ASP A 54 15.79 -7.73 -14.18
N PRO A 55 15.29 -6.87 -15.08
CA PRO A 55 14.10 -6.06 -14.82
C PRO A 55 12.79 -6.87 -14.87
N PHE A 56 12.82 -8.12 -15.36
CA PHE A 56 11.65 -9.00 -15.40
C PHE A 56 11.42 -9.73 -14.08
N GLN A 57 12.41 -9.75 -13.18
CA GLN A 57 12.23 -10.28 -11.84
C GLN A 57 11.38 -9.32 -10.99
N ARG A 58 10.38 -9.90 -10.32
CA ARG A 58 9.34 -9.18 -9.58
C ARG A 58 9.89 -8.20 -8.53
N GLN A 59 10.94 -8.61 -7.81
CA GLN A 59 11.56 -7.86 -6.73
C GLN A 59 13.07 -8.15 -6.76
N THR A 60 13.86 -7.17 -7.21
CA THR A 60 15.31 -7.13 -7.05
C THR A 60 15.68 -5.86 -6.30
N PHE A 61 16.90 -5.80 -5.78
CA PHE A 61 17.40 -4.59 -5.13
C PHE A 61 17.24 -3.36 -6.04
N TRP A 62 17.51 -3.52 -7.34
CA TRP A 62 17.42 -2.45 -8.32
C TRP A 62 15.99 -2.03 -8.62
N THR A 63 15.09 -2.99 -8.88
CA THR A 63 13.69 -2.67 -9.18
C THR A 63 12.99 -2.07 -7.97
N ALA A 64 13.31 -2.53 -6.76
CA ALA A 64 12.82 -1.95 -5.51
C ALA A 64 13.38 -0.54 -5.28
N LEU A 65 14.70 -0.34 -5.35
CA LEU A 65 15.32 0.96 -5.09
C LEU A 65 14.81 2.04 -6.06
N ILE A 66 14.85 1.75 -7.36
CA ILE A 66 14.43 2.69 -8.40
C ILE A 66 12.91 2.92 -8.34
N GLY A 67 12.13 1.84 -8.24
CA GLY A 67 10.67 1.92 -8.21
C GLY A 67 10.16 2.69 -7.01
N ILE A 68 10.64 2.35 -5.81
CA ILE A 68 10.24 3.00 -4.56
C ILE A 68 10.69 4.47 -4.54
N TYR A 69 11.90 4.77 -5.00
CA TYR A 69 12.40 6.15 -5.08
C TYR A 69 11.50 7.04 -5.94
N PHE A 70 11.20 6.62 -7.18
CA PHE A 70 10.37 7.42 -8.09
C PHE A 70 8.91 7.49 -7.64
N MET A 71 8.38 6.42 -7.04
CA MET A 71 7.04 6.42 -6.46
C MET A 71 6.92 7.45 -5.34
N PHE A 72 7.83 7.43 -4.36
CA PHE A 72 7.81 8.41 -3.27
C PHE A 72 8.11 9.83 -3.74
N LEU A 73 8.98 10.00 -4.74
CA LEU A 73 9.24 11.31 -5.33
C LEU A 73 7.96 11.88 -5.96
N ALA A 74 7.22 11.09 -6.74
CA ALA A 74 5.97 11.54 -7.34
C ALA A 74 4.91 11.88 -6.28
N ASP A 75 4.72 11.01 -5.29
CA ASP A 75 3.76 11.23 -4.20
C ASP A 75 4.11 12.47 -3.39
N CYS A 76 5.37 12.64 -2.98
CA CYS A 76 5.80 13.73 -2.12
C CYS A 76 5.93 15.06 -2.87
N ALA A 77 6.36 15.09 -4.13
CA ALA A 77 6.63 16.34 -4.84
C ALA A 77 5.42 16.87 -5.61
N ILE A 78 4.58 15.99 -6.16
CA ILE A 78 3.52 16.34 -7.10
C ILE A 78 2.15 15.93 -6.56
N GLY A 79 2.09 14.94 -5.67
CA GLY A 79 0.83 14.45 -5.09
C GLY A 79 0.05 15.56 -4.39
N GLN A 80 -1.20 15.75 -4.81
CA GLN A 80 -2.05 16.84 -4.34
C GLN A 80 -2.22 16.84 -2.80
N SER A 81 -2.35 15.67 -2.18
CA SER A 81 -2.49 15.53 -0.73
C SER A 81 -1.26 16.02 0.03
N PHE A 82 -0.06 15.80 -0.52
CA PHE A 82 1.21 16.23 0.07
C PHE A 82 1.43 17.73 -0.15
N VAL A 83 1.25 18.21 -1.38
CA VAL A 83 1.41 19.64 -1.73
C VAL A 83 0.46 20.51 -0.89
N GLN A 84 -0.78 20.10 -0.70
CA GLN A 84 -1.74 20.83 0.16
C GLN A 84 -1.27 20.91 1.62
N ARG A 85 -0.62 19.87 2.14
CA ARG A 85 -0.09 19.86 3.51
C ARG A 85 1.10 20.81 3.64
N TYR A 86 1.97 20.90 2.63
CA TYR A 86 3.07 21.87 2.63
C TYR A 86 2.60 23.32 2.54
N LEU A 87 1.53 23.59 1.79
CA LEU A 87 0.93 24.93 1.70
C LEU A 87 0.13 25.33 2.95
N SER A 88 -0.17 24.37 3.83
CA SER A 88 -0.91 24.60 5.08
C SER A 88 -0.01 24.96 6.27
N VAL A 89 1.31 24.90 6.12
CA VAL A 89 2.28 25.31 7.14
C VAL A 89 2.79 26.74 6.87
N PRO A 90 3.17 27.51 7.91
CA PRO A 90 3.42 28.94 7.78
C PRO A 90 4.72 29.27 7.01
N ASP A 91 5.72 28.39 7.04
CA ASP A 91 7.04 28.64 6.49
C ASP A 91 7.66 27.40 5.85
N GLN A 92 8.58 27.63 4.90
CA GLN A 92 9.25 26.56 4.14
C GLN A 92 10.13 25.68 5.04
N THR A 93 10.73 26.24 6.09
CA THR A 93 11.56 25.45 7.03
C THR A 93 10.71 24.46 7.80
N THR A 94 9.49 24.85 8.21
CA THR A 94 8.50 23.96 8.82
C THR A 94 8.04 22.90 7.83
N ALA A 95 7.81 23.24 6.57
CA ALA A 95 7.47 22.25 5.53
C ALA A 95 8.57 21.18 5.37
N ILE A 96 9.84 21.60 5.32
CA ILE A 96 10.99 20.67 5.25
C ILE A 96 11.04 19.77 6.49
N LYS A 97 10.85 20.32 7.69
CA LYS A 97 10.78 19.53 8.93
C LYS A 97 9.64 18.51 8.89
N THR A 98 8.47 18.89 8.38
CA THR A 98 7.33 17.98 8.21
C THR A 98 7.66 16.81 7.31
N VAL A 99 8.37 17.03 6.20
CA VAL A 99 8.81 15.95 5.29
C VAL A 99 9.77 14.99 6.00
N TRP A 100 10.73 15.50 6.78
CA TRP A 100 11.64 14.65 7.55
C TRP A 100 10.92 13.83 8.63
N ILE A 101 9.98 14.43 9.36
CA ILE A 101 9.16 13.71 10.35
C ILE A 101 8.35 12.61 9.68
N PHE A 102 7.75 12.91 8.52
CA PHE A 102 7.02 11.92 7.72
C PHE A 102 7.94 10.77 7.28
N ALA A 103 9.12 11.09 6.73
CA ALA A 103 10.08 10.08 6.29
C ALA A 103 10.50 9.14 7.43
N ILE A 104 10.86 9.69 8.60
CA ILE A 104 11.24 8.90 9.77
C ILE A 104 10.06 8.05 10.27
N GLY A 105 8.87 8.64 10.41
CA GLY A 105 7.68 7.92 10.87
C GLY A 105 7.27 6.79 9.93
N LEU A 106 7.38 7.02 8.62
CA LEU A 106 7.13 6.01 7.60
C LEU A 106 8.17 4.89 7.67
N SER A 107 9.46 5.21 7.75
CA SER A 107 10.53 4.21 7.88
C SER A 107 10.33 3.33 9.11
N VAL A 108 10.00 3.90 10.27
CA VAL A 108 9.70 3.13 11.49
C VAL A 108 8.50 2.21 11.29
N THR A 109 7.42 2.72 10.70
CA THR A 109 6.20 1.92 10.46
C THR A 109 6.44 0.77 9.47
N LEU A 110 7.23 1.01 8.42
CA LEU A 110 7.61 -0.02 7.46
C LEU A 110 8.47 -1.11 8.12
N LEU A 111 9.48 -0.73 8.91
CA LEU A 111 10.32 -1.69 9.64
C LEU A 111 9.50 -2.54 10.61
N LEU A 112 8.56 -1.92 11.34
CA LEU A 112 7.65 -2.65 12.22
C LEU A 112 6.72 -3.60 11.44
N SER A 113 6.31 -3.20 10.22
CA SER A 113 5.47 -4.03 9.36
C SER A 113 6.23 -5.25 8.86
N VAL A 114 7.48 -5.08 8.40
CA VAL A 114 8.37 -6.18 7.99
C VAL A 114 8.62 -7.13 9.15
N ALA A 115 8.95 -6.60 10.34
CA ALA A 115 9.18 -7.41 11.53
C ALA A 115 7.93 -8.22 11.96
N ASN A 116 6.73 -7.63 11.89
CA ASN A 116 5.48 -8.37 12.09
C ASN A 116 5.25 -9.41 10.98
N GLY A 117 5.65 -9.12 9.75
CA GLY A 117 5.63 -10.06 8.64
C GLY A 117 6.50 -11.30 8.90
N LEU A 118 7.78 -11.13 9.26
CA LEU A 118 8.66 -12.23 9.62
C LEU A 118 8.13 -13.05 10.81
N LEU A 119 7.53 -12.37 11.79
CA LEU A 119 6.91 -13.00 12.94
C LEU A 119 5.67 -13.83 12.56
N LEU A 120 4.86 -13.29 11.65
CA LEU A 120 3.71 -13.98 11.07
C LEU A 120 4.14 -15.25 10.34
N TYR A 121 5.21 -15.20 9.52
CA TYR A 121 5.79 -16.39 8.90
C TYR A 121 6.17 -17.42 9.95
N ALA A 122 6.99 -17.02 10.92
CA ALA A 122 7.55 -17.93 11.91
C ALA A 122 6.45 -18.61 12.74
N SER A 123 5.35 -17.91 12.99
CA SER A 123 4.20 -18.43 13.72
C SER A 123 3.39 -19.47 12.94
N TYR A 124 3.40 -19.38 11.61
CA TYR A 124 2.63 -20.26 10.73
C TYR A 124 3.51 -21.16 9.84
N ALA A 125 4.83 -21.21 10.07
CA ALA A 125 5.77 -21.94 9.23
C ALA A 125 5.44 -23.43 9.09
N GLY A 126 4.88 -24.05 10.13
CA GLY A 126 4.46 -25.46 10.12
C GLY A 126 3.00 -25.71 9.70
N CYS A 127 2.17 -24.68 9.64
CA CYS A 127 0.78 -24.81 9.21
C CYS A 127 0.27 -23.49 8.64
N ASP A 128 0.27 -23.39 7.31
CA ASP A 128 -0.26 -22.23 6.60
C ASP A 128 -1.79 -22.12 6.78
N PRO A 129 -2.30 -21.03 7.38
CA PRO A 129 -3.73 -20.88 7.66
C PRO A 129 -4.59 -20.58 6.42
N VAL A 130 -4.01 -20.13 5.31
CA VAL A 130 -4.73 -19.94 4.04
C VAL A 130 -4.95 -21.29 3.37
N LEU A 131 -3.90 -22.10 3.27
CA LEU A 131 -4.01 -23.46 2.71
C LEU A 131 -4.88 -24.36 3.59
N ALA A 132 -4.83 -24.17 4.91
CA ALA A 132 -5.73 -24.83 5.86
C ALA A 132 -7.17 -24.26 5.87
N LYS A 133 -7.51 -23.32 4.96
CA LYS A 133 -8.82 -22.65 4.83
C LYS A 133 -9.33 -21.96 6.10
N ARG A 134 -8.42 -21.56 6.99
CA ARG A 134 -8.71 -20.73 8.17
C ARG A 134 -8.79 -19.25 7.82
N ALA A 135 -8.08 -18.84 6.76
CA ALA A 135 -8.19 -17.55 6.11
C ALA A 135 -8.50 -17.74 4.63
N SER A 136 -9.34 -16.87 4.06
CA SER A 136 -9.67 -16.94 2.62
C SER A 136 -8.70 -16.15 1.77
N LYS A 137 -8.11 -15.08 2.31
CA LYS A 137 -7.19 -14.18 1.60
C LYS A 137 -5.96 -13.87 2.45
N PRO A 138 -4.78 -13.66 1.84
CA PRO A 138 -3.56 -13.32 2.58
C PRO A 138 -3.67 -12.06 3.44
N ASP A 139 -4.47 -11.08 3.01
CA ASP A 139 -4.67 -9.82 3.75
C ASP A 139 -5.36 -10.01 5.11
N GLN A 140 -5.99 -11.17 5.34
CA GLN A 140 -6.65 -11.52 6.61
C GLN A 140 -5.70 -12.13 7.65
N LEU A 141 -4.46 -12.46 7.24
CA LEU A 141 -3.49 -13.14 8.10
C LEU A 141 -3.09 -12.33 9.32
N LEU A 142 -2.83 -11.04 9.15
CA LEU A 142 -2.38 -10.20 10.27
C LEU A 142 -3.48 -10.06 11.35
N PRO A 143 -4.75 -9.75 11.02
CA PRO A 143 -5.83 -9.81 12.00
C PRO A 143 -6.01 -11.18 12.65
N LEU A 144 -5.89 -12.27 11.88
CA LEU A 144 -5.97 -13.65 12.41
C LEU A 144 -4.84 -13.92 13.41
N PHE A 145 -3.63 -13.49 13.10
CA PHE A 145 -2.47 -13.61 13.98
C PHE A 145 -2.64 -12.83 15.28
N VAL A 146 -3.18 -11.60 15.21
CA VAL A 146 -3.49 -10.81 16.39
C VAL A 146 -4.52 -11.51 17.28
N MET A 147 -5.54 -12.16 16.68
CA MET A 147 -6.47 -13.00 17.42
C MET A 147 -5.77 -14.19 18.11
N ASP A 148 -4.88 -14.89 17.42
CA ASP A 148 -4.19 -16.08 17.93
C ASP A 148 -3.16 -15.77 19.04
N VAL A 149 -2.60 -14.57 19.04
CA VAL A 149 -1.59 -14.13 20.03
C VAL A 149 -2.25 -13.39 21.19
N ALA A 150 -3.12 -12.43 20.91
CA ALA A 150 -3.66 -11.49 21.89
C ALA A 150 -5.17 -11.64 22.15
N GLY A 151 -5.82 -12.68 21.61
CA GLY A 151 -7.26 -12.91 21.79
C GLY A 151 -7.70 -13.17 23.24
N HIS A 152 -6.77 -13.56 24.12
CA HIS A 152 -7.02 -13.71 25.55
C HIS A 152 -7.15 -12.37 26.28
N ILE A 153 -6.74 -11.25 25.67
CA ILE A 153 -6.80 -9.91 26.24
C ILE A 153 -8.10 -9.24 25.78
N PRO A 154 -9.07 -9.03 26.69
CA PRO A 154 -10.36 -8.49 26.30
C PRO A 154 -10.21 -7.08 25.71
N GLY A 155 -10.82 -6.85 24.55
CA GLY A 155 -10.84 -5.55 23.88
C GLY A 155 -9.61 -5.22 23.03
N PHE A 156 -8.47 -5.91 23.20
CA PHE A 156 -7.24 -5.59 22.45
C PHE A 156 -7.41 -5.82 20.94
N VAL A 157 -7.97 -6.97 20.56
CA VAL A 157 -8.15 -7.27 19.13
C VAL A 157 -9.16 -6.32 18.48
N GLY A 158 -10.22 -5.96 19.20
CA GLY A 158 -11.18 -4.95 18.75
C GLY A 158 -10.53 -3.58 18.55
N LEU A 159 -9.66 -3.16 19.48
CA LEU A 159 -8.88 -1.92 19.36
C LEU A 159 -7.96 -1.95 18.14
N PHE A 160 -7.24 -3.06 17.92
CA PHE A 160 -6.35 -3.23 16.77
C PHE A 160 -7.13 -3.11 15.46
N VAL A 161 -8.21 -3.89 15.30
CA VAL A 161 -9.04 -3.89 14.09
C VAL A 161 -9.68 -2.52 13.87
N ALA A 162 -10.21 -1.86 14.91
CA ALA A 162 -10.75 -0.52 14.83
C ALA A 162 -9.70 0.50 14.36
N GLY A 163 -8.46 0.39 14.85
CA GLY A 163 -7.35 1.25 14.42
C GLY A 163 -6.98 1.04 12.95
N VAL A 164 -6.95 -0.21 12.45
CA VAL A 164 -6.72 -0.51 11.03
C VAL A 164 -7.81 0.13 10.16
N PHE A 165 -9.08 -0.04 10.53
CA PHE A 165 -10.18 0.58 9.80
C PHE A 165 -10.12 2.11 9.84
N SER A 166 -9.78 2.69 10.99
CA SER A 166 -9.58 4.13 11.11
C SER A 166 -8.46 4.61 10.17
N ALA A 167 -7.35 3.87 10.07
CA ALA A 167 -6.23 4.20 9.17
C ALA A 167 -6.62 4.16 7.70
N ALA A 168 -7.38 3.14 7.31
CA ALA A 168 -7.93 3.03 5.97
C ALA A 168 -8.89 4.19 5.68
N LEU A 169 -9.79 4.53 6.61
CA LEU A 169 -10.75 5.62 6.47
C LEU A 169 -10.07 7.00 6.38
N SER A 170 -9.00 7.23 7.14
CA SER A 170 -8.19 8.44 7.07
C SER A 170 -7.54 8.62 5.70
N SER A 171 -6.93 7.56 5.18
CA SER A 171 -6.31 7.54 3.84
C SER A 171 -7.36 7.75 2.75
N MET A 172 -8.50 7.06 2.84
CA MET A 172 -9.63 7.19 1.92
C MET A 172 -10.19 8.61 1.93
N SER A 173 -10.39 9.20 3.12
CA SER A 173 -10.88 10.58 3.26
C SER A 173 -9.91 11.59 2.62
N THR A 174 -8.61 11.41 2.85
CA THR A 174 -7.57 12.26 2.23
C THR A 174 -7.58 12.14 0.71
N GLY A 175 -7.69 10.91 0.17
CA GLY A 175 -7.77 10.65 -1.26
C GLY A 175 -9.03 11.26 -1.91
N LEU A 176 -10.20 11.00 -1.32
CA LEU A 176 -11.48 11.56 -1.79
C LEU A 176 -11.49 13.08 -1.75
N ASN A 177 -11.00 13.69 -0.68
CA ASN A 177 -10.94 15.15 -0.56
C ASN A 177 -9.97 15.77 -1.58
N SER A 178 -8.83 15.12 -1.81
CA SER A 178 -7.84 15.60 -2.78
C SER A 178 -8.38 15.51 -4.21
N LEU A 179 -8.98 14.37 -4.57
CA LEU A 179 -9.58 14.16 -5.89
C LEU A 179 -10.75 15.10 -6.15
N SER A 180 -11.70 15.21 -5.21
CA SER A 180 -12.80 16.16 -5.31
C SER A 180 -12.33 17.60 -5.39
N GLY A 181 -11.26 17.94 -4.64
CA GLY A 181 -10.60 19.24 -4.71
C GLY A 181 -10.15 19.56 -6.13
N VAL A 182 -9.37 18.65 -6.74
CA VAL A 182 -8.87 18.78 -8.12
C VAL A 182 -10.01 18.84 -9.14
N LEU A 183 -11.02 17.97 -9.03
CA LEU A 183 -12.17 17.99 -9.95
C LEU A 183 -12.94 19.31 -9.89
N VAL A 184 -13.13 19.87 -8.69
CA VAL A 184 -13.83 21.15 -8.53
C VAL A 184 -12.97 22.34 -8.96
N SER A 185 -11.69 22.38 -8.55
CA SER A 185 -10.80 23.50 -8.82
C SER A 185 -10.33 23.55 -10.28
N ASP A 186 -10.08 22.40 -10.90
CA ASP A 186 -9.37 22.35 -12.19
C ASP A 186 -10.31 22.07 -13.36
N LEU A 187 -11.38 21.28 -13.15
CA LEU A 187 -12.37 21.00 -14.20
C LEU A 187 -13.60 21.89 -14.08
N LEU A 188 -14.29 21.82 -12.93
CA LEU A 188 -15.60 22.45 -12.77
C LEU A 188 -15.52 23.99 -12.81
N SER A 189 -14.50 24.58 -12.19
CA SER A 189 -14.30 26.03 -12.19
C SER A 189 -14.06 26.60 -13.60
N ASN A 190 -13.27 25.88 -14.41
CA ASN A 190 -12.96 26.25 -15.79
C ASN A 190 -14.19 26.12 -16.70
N VAL A 191 -15.02 25.10 -16.49
CA VAL A 191 -16.23 24.89 -17.30
C VAL A 191 -17.35 25.88 -16.95
N LEU A 192 -17.59 26.15 -15.66
CA LEU A 192 -18.70 27.02 -15.24
C LEU A 192 -18.37 28.51 -15.21
N SER A 193 -17.12 28.93 -15.45
CA SER A 193 -16.69 30.33 -15.55
C SER A 193 -17.19 31.25 -14.41
N LYS A 194 -17.44 30.69 -13.22
CA LYS A 194 -17.92 31.41 -12.03
C LYS A 194 -17.12 31.02 -10.81
N LYS A 195 -16.98 31.95 -9.85
CA LYS A 195 -16.58 31.61 -8.47
C LYS A 195 -17.69 30.77 -7.85
N ILE A 196 -17.62 29.46 -8.08
CA ILE A 196 -18.53 28.47 -7.53
C ILE A 196 -18.43 28.51 -6.00
N SER A 197 -19.56 28.34 -5.30
CA SER A 197 -19.58 28.05 -3.87
C SER A 197 -18.85 26.73 -3.64
N THR A 198 -17.57 26.82 -3.28
CA THR A 198 -16.62 25.70 -3.23
C THR A 198 -17.09 24.61 -2.27
N GLY A 199 -17.81 24.97 -1.19
CA GLY A 199 -18.25 24.00 -0.18
C GLY A 199 -19.36 23.05 -0.64
N TYR A 200 -20.34 23.53 -1.41
CA TYR A 200 -21.49 22.71 -1.83
C TYR A 200 -21.09 21.69 -2.90
N TRP A 201 -20.41 22.15 -3.95
CA TRP A 201 -19.97 21.29 -5.05
C TRP A 201 -18.91 20.28 -4.63
N LEU A 202 -18.01 20.66 -3.72
CA LEU A 202 -17.03 19.72 -3.16
C LEU A 202 -17.72 18.54 -2.45
N ARG A 203 -18.80 18.78 -1.70
CA ARG A 203 -19.57 17.72 -1.03
C ARG A 203 -20.26 16.78 -2.03
N ILE A 204 -20.87 17.33 -3.08
CA ILE A 204 -21.51 16.53 -4.14
C ILE A 204 -20.47 15.67 -4.86
N VAL A 205 -19.38 16.27 -5.33
CA VAL A 205 -18.32 15.54 -6.05
C VAL A 205 -17.73 14.45 -5.15
N THR A 206 -17.52 14.75 -3.87
CA THR A 206 -17.02 13.76 -2.90
C THR A 206 -17.99 12.58 -2.72
N ALA A 207 -19.29 12.84 -2.65
CA ALA A 207 -20.30 11.79 -2.55
C ALA A 207 -20.35 10.93 -3.81
N VAL A 208 -20.29 11.54 -5.00
CA VAL A 208 -20.29 10.82 -6.28
C VAL A 208 -19.04 9.96 -6.44
N VAL A 209 -17.85 10.52 -6.17
CA VAL A 209 -16.59 9.77 -6.22
C VAL A 209 -16.62 8.62 -5.20
N GLY A 210 -17.12 8.86 -3.99
CA GLY A 210 -17.28 7.81 -2.98
C GLY A 210 -18.19 6.67 -3.43
N PHE A 211 -19.30 6.97 -4.10
CA PHE A 211 -20.19 5.95 -4.66
C PHE A 211 -19.50 5.13 -5.76
N VAL A 212 -18.74 5.79 -6.64
CA VAL A 212 -17.93 5.10 -7.67
C VAL A 212 -16.87 4.20 -7.02
N CYS A 213 -16.20 4.65 -5.96
CA CYS A 213 -15.26 3.82 -5.21
C CYS A 213 -15.91 2.55 -4.65
N VAL A 214 -17.13 2.64 -4.12
CA VAL A 214 -17.89 1.46 -3.64
C VAL A 214 -18.20 0.50 -4.79
N ALA A 215 -18.63 1.01 -5.95
CA ALA A 215 -18.90 0.17 -7.12
C ALA A 215 -17.63 -0.55 -7.63
N LEU A 216 -16.47 0.10 -7.56
CA LEU A 216 -15.19 -0.48 -7.97
C LEU A 216 -14.69 -1.60 -7.06
N VAL A 217 -15.23 -1.76 -5.84
CA VAL A 217 -14.86 -2.87 -4.93
C VAL A 217 -15.08 -4.22 -5.60
N TYR A 218 -16.18 -4.39 -6.35
CA TYR A 218 -16.47 -5.64 -7.08
C TYR A 218 -15.39 -6.00 -8.11
N VAL A 219 -14.74 -4.99 -8.71
CA VAL A 219 -13.63 -5.21 -9.64
C VAL A 219 -12.38 -5.63 -8.88
N VAL A 220 -12.07 -4.93 -7.78
CA VAL A 220 -10.89 -5.19 -6.94
C VAL A 220 -10.96 -6.56 -6.26
N GLU A 221 -12.15 -7.05 -5.91
CA GLU A 221 -12.34 -8.37 -5.30
C GLU A 221 -11.86 -9.54 -6.17
N ASN A 222 -11.89 -9.35 -7.49
CA ASN A 222 -11.42 -10.31 -8.49
C ASN A 222 -9.94 -10.12 -8.86
N MET A 223 -9.26 -9.14 -8.27
CA MET A 223 -7.82 -8.97 -8.43
C MET A 223 -7.06 -9.89 -7.46
N GLY A 224 -5.81 -10.24 -7.81
CA GLY A 224 -4.92 -11.00 -6.94
C GLY A 224 -4.46 -10.20 -5.71
N VAL A 225 -3.16 -10.19 -5.41
CA VAL A 225 -2.64 -9.45 -4.25
C VAL A 225 -2.88 -7.94 -4.40
N ILE A 226 -3.73 -7.37 -3.54
CA ILE A 226 -4.19 -5.97 -3.59
C ILE A 226 -3.00 -5.01 -3.51
N LEU A 227 -2.05 -5.33 -2.62
CA LEU A 227 -0.70 -4.75 -2.50
C LEU A 227 -0.11 -4.30 -3.83
N GLN A 228 0.16 -5.32 -4.64
CA GLN A 228 0.84 -5.16 -5.90
C GLN A 228 -0.04 -4.47 -6.95
N GLY A 229 -1.33 -4.77 -6.97
CA GLY A 229 -2.29 -4.10 -7.86
C GLY A 229 -2.28 -2.58 -7.66
N MET A 230 -2.31 -2.15 -6.39
CA MET A 230 -2.26 -0.73 -6.02
C MET A 230 -0.99 -0.04 -6.53
N HIS A 231 0.21 -0.60 -6.25
CA HIS A 231 1.46 0.01 -6.69
C HIS A 231 1.60 0.06 -8.21
N SER A 232 1.19 -1.00 -8.91
CA SER A 232 1.23 -1.04 -10.37
C SER A 232 0.30 0.00 -11.00
N LEU A 233 -0.92 0.16 -10.48
CA LEU A 233 -1.86 1.17 -10.96
C LEU A 233 -1.38 2.59 -10.65
N ASN A 234 -0.82 2.82 -9.44
CA ASN A 234 -0.24 4.11 -9.08
C ASN A 234 0.93 4.50 -10.02
N GLY A 235 1.73 3.51 -10.45
CA GLY A 235 2.87 3.74 -11.35
C GLY A 235 2.48 4.34 -12.70
N ILE A 236 1.30 4.01 -13.24
CA ILE A 236 0.83 4.52 -14.55
C ILE A 236 0.68 6.05 -14.51
N THR A 237 -0.05 6.54 -13.50
CA THR A 237 -0.38 7.96 -13.36
C THR A 237 0.79 8.75 -12.80
N SER A 238 1.43 8.25 -11.75
CA SER A 238 2.55 8.91 -11.08
C SER A 238 3.77 9.02 -11.99
N GLY A 239 4.08 7.98 -12.79
CA GLY A 239 5.16 8.03 -13.77
C GLY A 239 4.90 9.06 -14.88
N THR A 240 3.67 9.10 -15.40
CA THR A 240 3.28 10.09 -16.42
C THR A 240 3.35 11.52 -15.89
N MET A 241 2.79 11.77 -14.70
CA MET A 241 2.81 13.09 -14.08
C MET A 241 4.24 13.54 -13.77
N LEU A 242 5.06 12.65 -13.19
CA LEU A 242 6.45 12.96 -12.92
C LEU A 242 7.21 13.30 -14.21
N GLY A 243 7.04 12.52 -15.27
CA GLY A 243 7.63 12.81 -16.59
C GLY A 243 7.22 14.19 -17.13
N LEU A 244 5.95 14.56 -17.00
CA LEU A 244 5.44 15.86 -17.42
C LEU A 244 6.07 17.02 -16.62
N PHE A 245 6.18 16.89 -15.30
CA PHE A 245 6.82 17.91 -14.46
C PHE A 245 8.31 18.04 -14.74
N LEU A 246 9.02 16.91 -14.87
CA LEU A 246 10.45 16.89 -15.22
C LEU A 246 10.69 17.54 -16.58
N LEU A 247 9.84 17.26 -17.58
CA LEU A 247 9.89 17.91 -18.89
C LEU A 247 9.74 19.43 -18.76
N GLY A 248 8.79 19.90 -17.96
CA GLY A 248 8.57 21.33 -17.73
C GLY A 248 9.73 22.05 -17.02
N ILE A 249 10.42 21.35 -16.10
CA ILE A 249 11.55 21.91 -15.34
C ILE A 249 12.84 21.91 -16.16
N PHE A 250 13.17 20.78 -16.80
CA PHE A 250 14.49 20.56 -17.38
C PHE A 250 14.55 20.81 -18.89
N CYS A 251 13.43 20.84 -19.60
CA CYS A 251 13.41 21.03 -21.05
C CYS A 251 12.76 22.37 -21.43
N PRO A 252 13.53 23.47 -21.51
CA PRO A 252 13.00 24.81 -21.83
C PRO A 252 12.42 24.91 -23.25
N LYS A 253 12.72 23.96 -24.14
CA LYS A 253 12.16 23.88 -25.50
C LYS A 253 10.84 23.09 -25.57
N ALA A 254 10.37 22.53 -24.46
CA ALA A 254 9.13 21.77 -24.44
C ALA A 254 7.93 22.68 -24.74
N ASN A 255 6.97 22.16 -25.51
CA ASN A 255 5.74 22.88 -25.85
C ASN A 255 4.51 22.11 -25.35
N SER A 256 3.38 22.80 -25.18
CA SER A 256 2.16 22.22 -24.62
C SER A 256 1.60 21.05 -25.44
N LYS A 257 1.75 21.07 -26.77
CA LYS A 257 1.30 19.98 -27.65
C LYS A 257 2.13 18.71 -27.44
N GLY A 258 3.46 18.86 -27.39
CA GLY A 258 4.39 17.75 -27.13
C GLY A 258 4.21 17.18 -25.74
N ALA A 259 3.99 18.03 -24.73
CA ALA A 259 3.66 17.62 -23.37
C ALA A 259 2.36 16.80 -23.30
N LEU A 260 1.31 17.23 -23.99
CA LEU A 260 0.02 16.51 -24.05
C LEU A 260 0.15 15.16 -24.77
N VAL A 261 0.79 15.14 -25.94
CA VAL A 261 0.99 13.92 -26.72
C VAL A 261 1.88 12.94 -25.97
N GLY A 262 2.99 13.39 -25.38
CA GLY A 262 3.87 12.55 -24.57
C GLY A 262 3.16 11.95 -23.37
N SER A 263 2.33 12.74 -22.68
CA SER A 263 1.53 12.25 -21.55
C SER A 263 0.51 11.20 -21.99
N ALA A 264 -0.19 11.41 -23.11
CA ALA A 264 -1.15 10.44 -23.65
C ALA A 264 -0.48 9.13 -24.08
N VAL A 265 0.67 9.21 -24.76
CA VAL A 265 1.46 8.03 -25.16
C VAL A 265 1.97 7.27 -23.94
N SER A 266 2.45 7.97 -22.92
CA SER A 266 2.88 7.38 -21.64
C SER A 266 1.73 6.64 -20.94
N LEU A 267 0.56 7.29 -20.79
CA LEU A 267 -0.61 6.66 -20.16
C LEU A 267 -1.08 5.42 -20.91
N CYS A 268 -1.15 5.48 -22.24
CA CYS A 268 -1.59 4.35 -23.06
C CYS A 268 -0.58 3.19 -23.03
N SER A 269 0.72 3.48 -23.14
CA SER A 269 1.76 2.44 -23.14
C SER A 269 1.91 1.78 -21.77
N LEU A 270 1.99 2.56 -20.69
CA LEU A 270 2.04 2.04 -19.32
C LEU A 270 0.73 1.33 -18.94
N GLY A 271 -0.41 1.88 -19.36
CA GLY A 271 -1.72 1.23 -19.20
C GLY A 271 -1.75 -0.14 -19.86
N PHE A 272 -1.31 -0.24 -21.12
CA PHE A 272 -1.24 -1.52 -21.83
C PHE A 272 -0.35 -2.54 -21.11
N ILE A 273 0.82 -2.11 -20.63
CA ILE A 273 1.75 -2.98 -19.89
C ILE A 273 1.11 -3.47 -18.57
N VAL A 274 0.55 -2.56 -17.77
CA VAL A 274 0.02 -2.90 -16.45
C VAL A 274 -1.27 -3.72 -16.55
N PHE A 275 -2.23 -3.30 -17.38
CA PHE A 275 -3.46 -4.08 -17.57
C PHE A 275 -3.18 -5.41 -18.27
N GLY A 276 -2.25 -5.46 -19.23
CA GLY A 276 -1.80 -6.70 -19.83
C GLY A 276 -1.18 -7.66 -18.80
N ALA A 277 -0.32 -7.16 -17.91
CA ALA A 277 0.26 -7.95 -16.84
C ALA A 277 -0.80 -8.46 -15.84
N GLN A 278 -1.79 -7.64 -15.47
CA GLN A 278 -2.88 -8.05 -14.59
C GLN A 278 -3.77 -9.12 -15.26
N TYR A 279 -4.08 -8.94 -16.55
CA TYR A 279 -4.83 -9.91 -17.33
C TYR A 279 -4.10 -11.25 -17.41
N SER A 280 -2.80 -11.23 -17.77
CA SER A 280 -1.97 -12.43 -17.87
C SER A 280 -1.77 -13.15 -16.53
N ARG A 281 -1.78 -12.43 -15.40
CA ARG A 281 -1.82 -13.04 -14.06
C ARG A 281 -3.15 -13.73 -13.80
N ASN A 282 -4.25 -13.08 -14.13
CA ASN A 282 -5.59 -13.64 -13.93
C ASN A 282 -5.85 -14.89 -14.80
N THR A 283 -5.25 -14.95 -16.00
CA THR A 283 -5.32 -16.14 -16.88
C THR A 283 -4.27 -17.21 -16.54
N GLY A 284 -3.47 -17.02 -15.48
CA GLY A 284 -2.43 -17.97 -15.05
C GLY A 284 -1.20 -18.05 -15.96
N SER A 285 -1.05 -17.14 -16.93
CA SER A 285 0.08 -17.10 -17.85
C SER A 285 1.32 -16.43 -17.24
N LEU A 286 1.12 -15.53 -16.27
CA LEU A 286 2.16 -14.99 -15.40
C LEU A 286 1.96 -15.56 -14.00
N VAL A 287 2.79 -16.53 -13.63
CA VAL A 287 2.81 -17.11 -12.28
C VAL A 287 3.84 -16.34 -11.46
N ASP A 288 3.40 -15.76 -10.35
CA ASP A 288 4.32 -15.15 -9.40
C ASP A 288 5.08 -16.27 -8.67
N ASN A 289 6.41 -16.27 -8.76
CA ASN A 289 7.24 -17.19 -8.00
C ASN A 289 7.15 -16.83 -6.52
N VAL A 290 6.48 -17.69 -5.77
CA VAL A 290 6.22 -17.54 -4.35
C VAL A 290 6.98 -18.60 -3.59
N LEU A 291 7.60 -18.20 -2.48
CA LEU A 291 8.38 -19.11 -1.66
C LEU A 291 7.43 -20.14 -1.01
N PRO A 292 7.86 -21.42 -0.91
CA PRO A 292 7.01 -22.50 -0.41
C PRO A 292 6.59 -22.27 1.05
N VAL A 293 5.42 -22.81 1.37
CA VAL A 293 4.81 -22.85 2.71
C VAL A 293 4.42 -24.30 3.02
N SER A 294 4.41 -24.69 4.29
CA SER A 294 4.11 -26.07 4.72
C SER A 294 2.73 -26.16 5.38
N VAL A 295 2.10 -27.32 5.22
CA VAL A 295 0.87 -27.74 5.91
C VAL A 295 1.09 -28.99 6.77
N ASP A 296 2.34 -29.45 6.90
CA ASP A 296 2.67 -30.77 7.44
C ASP A 296 2.30 -30.91 8.93
N ASN A 297 2.26 -29.78 9.65
CA ASN A 297 1.92 -29.74 11.07
C ASN A 297 0.49 -29.20 11.32
N CYS A 298 -0.36 -29.15 10.28
CA CYS A 298 -1.77 -28.80 10.46
C CYS A 298 -2.52 -29.97 11.12
N THR A 299 -2.96 -29.80 12.36
CA THR A 299 -3.76 -30.80 13.11
C THR A 299 -5.21 -30.92 12.63
N PHE A 300 -5.60 -30.21 11.57
CA PHE A 300 -6.96 -30.21 11.04
C PHE A 300 -7.06 -31.19 9.87
N THR A 301 -8.04 -32.10 9.93
CA THR A 301 -8.29 -33.11 8.89
C THR A 301 -8.77 -32.43 7.61
N THR A 302 -7.87 -32.16 6.66
CA THR A 302 -8.26 -31.76 5.31
C THR A 302 -7.78 -32.80 4.29
N ASN A 303 -8.70 -33.69 3.91
CA ASN A 303 -8.54 -34.61 2.76
C ASN A 303 -8.53 -33.83 1.45
N PHE A 304 -7.42 -33.16 1.06
CA PHE A 304 -7.31 -32.56 -0.27
C PHE A 304 -5.89 -32.61 -0.83
N THR A 305 -5.81 -32.86 -2.14
CA THR A 305 -4.62 -32.77 -2.99
C THR A 305 -4.25 -31.30 -3.20
N LEU A 306 -3.02 -30.94 -2.87
CA LEU A 306 -2.48 -29.57 -2.99
C LEU A 306 -2.27 -29.20 -4.47
N SER A 307 -2.88 -28.11 -4.95
CA SER A 307 -2.39 -27.40 -6.13
C SER A 307 -1.36 -26.38 -5.69
N GLN A 308 -0.17 -26.48 -6.27
CA GLN A 308 1.07 -25.79 -5.89
C GLN A 308 1.10 -24.28 -6.22
N SER A 309 -0.06 -23.60 -6.27
CA SER A 309 -0.20 -22.27 -6.89
C SER A 309 -0.30 -21.09 -5.93
N ASP A 310 -0.50 -21.30 -4.62
CA ASP A 310 -0.91 -20.21 -3.72
C ASP A 310 0.11 -19.98 -2.59
N GLY A 311 1.40 -19.96 -2.92
CA GLY A 311 2.45 -19.54 -1.97
C GLY A 311 2.43 -18.02 -1.73
N PHE A 312 2.93 -17.60 -0.57
CA PHE A 312 2.89 -16.21 -0.10
C PHE A 312 4.23 -15.49 -0.20
N VAL A 313 4.16 -14.16 -0.30
CA VAL A 313 5.27 -13.20 -0.15
C VAL A 313 5.09 -12.51 1.19
N LEU A 314 6.05 -12.72 2.09
CA LEU A 314 6.28 -11.78 3.19
C LEU A 314 7.37 -10.82 2.73
N PHE A 315 7.09 -9.53 2.94
CA PHE A 315 8.01 -8.43 2.71
C PHE A 315 9.37 -8.68 3.35
#